data_AF-A0A924UEG5-F1
#
_entry.id   AF-A0A924UEG5-F1
#
_cell.length_a   1.000
_cell.length_b   1.000
_cell.length_c   1.000
_cell.angle_alpha   90.00
_cell.angle_beta   90.00
_cell.angle_gamma   90.00
#
_symmetry.space_group_name_H-M   'P 1'
#
loop_
_entity.id
_entity.type
_entity.pdbx_description
1 polymer ?
#
loop_
_entity_poly.entity_id
_entity_poly.type
_entity_poly.pdbx_seq_one_letter_code
_entity_poly.pdbx_strand_id
1 'polypeptide(L)' 'RVHVHRLGKRLCVIDPKQHTMSDAVAYMTGAKLPDDLNEAA' A
#
# COMPACT_ATOMS: atom_id res chain seq x y z
N ARG A 1 7.68 2.67 -9.83
CA ARG A 1 6.26 2.32 -9.58
C ARG A 1 6.21 0.89 -9.06
N VAL A 2 5.69 0.67 -7.85
CA VAL A 2 5.66 -0.65 -7.18
C VAL A 2 4.21 -1.06 -6.96
N HIS A 3 3.85 -2.25 -7.44
CA HIS A 3 2.51 -2.80 -7.25
C HIS A 3 2.45 -3.55 -5.92
N VAL A 4 1.62 -3.07 -4.99
CA VAL A 4 1.42 -3.74 -3.70
C VAL A 4 0.22 -4.67 -3.82
N HIS A 5 0.44 -5.94 -3.49
CA HIS A 5 -0.61 -6.96 -3.49
C HIS A 5 -0.86 -7.42 -2.05
N ARG A 6 -2.13 -7.59 -1.70
CA ARG A 6 -2.57 -8.15 -0.43
C ARG A 6 -3.64 -9.21 -0.71
N LEU A 7 -3.48 -10.39 -0.10
CA LEU A 7 -4.41 -11.52 -0.28
C LEU A 7 -4.66 -11.87 -1.76
N GLY A 8 -3.60 -11.87 -2.57
CA GLY A 8 -3.67 -12.21 -4.00
C GLY A 8 -4.32 -11.15 -4.89
N LYS A 9 -4.77 -10.02 -4.35
CA LYS A 9 -5.37 -8.92 -5.10
C LYS A 9 -4.47 -7.68 -5.06
N ARG A 10 -4.47 -6.90 -6.14
CA ARG A 10 -3.75 -5.62 -6.18
C ARG A 10 -4.45 -4.64 -5.24
N LEU A 11 -3.72 -4.13 -4.25
CA LEU A 11 -4.24 -3.19 -3.26
C LEU A 11 -4.07 -1.76 -3.76
N CYS A 12 -2.83 -1.36 -4.06
CA CYS A 12 -2.49 -0.02 -4.51
C CYS A 12 -1.19 -0.04 -5.31
N VAL A 13 -0.79 1.13 -5.79
CA VAL A 13 0.48 1.31 -6.49
C VAL A 13 1.22 2.50 -5.89
N ILE A 14 2.46 2.29 -5.46
CA ILE A 14 3.26 3.31 -4.76
C ILE A 14 4.46 3.76 -5.60
N ASP A 15 4.89 5.00 -5.40
CA ASP A 15 6.17 5.51 -5.90
C ASP A 15 7.27 5.26 -4.84
N PRO A 16 8.33 4.49 -5.13
CA PRO A 16 9.43 4.27 -4.21
C PRO A 16 10.20 5.54 -3.82
N LYS A 17 10.02 6.66 -4.53
CA LYS A 17 10.58 7.96 -4.13
C LYS A 17 9.76 8.67 -3.04
N GLN A 18 8.47 8.32 -2.92
CA GLN A 18 7.53 8.92 -1.97
C GLN A 18 7.19 7.98 -0.80
N HIS A 19 7.55 6.70 -0.92
CA HIS A 19 7.24 5.66 0.05
C HIS A 19 8.48 4.91 0.48
N THR A 20 8.50 4.46 1.72
CA THR A 20 9.57 3.63 2.26
C THR A 20 9.28 2.14 2.02
N MET A 21 10.29 1.29 2.19
CA MET A 21 10.08 -0.17 2.22
C MET A 21 9.19 -0.59 3.39
N SER A 22 9.19 0.14 4.49
CA SER A 22 8.31 -0.13 5.63
C SER A 22 6.84 0.11 5.27
N ASP A 23 6.53 1.18 4.52
CA ASP A 23 5.16 1.45 4.05
C ASP A 23 4.63 0.30 3.19
N ALA A 24 5.46 -0.21 2.27
CA ALA A 24 5.09 -1.35 1.44
C ALA A 24 4.74 -2.58 2.29
N VAL A 25 5.54 -2.88 3.32
CA VAL A 25 5.26 -3.99 4.26
C VAL A 25 3.99 -3.74 5.06
N ALA A 26 3.78 -2.53 5.57
CA ALA A 26 2.58 -2.16 6.31
C ALA A 26 1.30 -2.32 5.47
N TYR A 27 1.35 -1.97 4.18
CA TYR A 27 0.25 -2.19 3.24
C TYR A 27 0.01 -3.66 2.93
N MET A 28 1.07 -4.47 2.77
CA MET A 28 0.94 -5.91 2.52
C MET A 28 0.28 -6.65 3.70
N THR A 29 0.62 -6.28 4.93
CA THR A 29 0.06 -6.89 6.15
C THR A 29 -1.29 -6.28 6.54
N GLY A 30 -1.57 -5.05 6.10
CA GLY A 30 -2.75 -4.27 6.49
C GLY A 30 -2.61 -3.54 7.82
N ALA A 31 -1.37 -3.34 8.28
CA ALA A 31 -1.07 -2.49 9.44
C ALA A 31 -1.28 -1.00 9.14
N LYS A 32 -1.20 -0.61 7.87
CA LYS A 32 -1.52 0.73 7.36
C LYS A 32 -2.40 0.57 6.11
N LEU A 33 -3.29 1.52 5.87
CA LEU A 33 -4.06 1.61 4.63
C LEU A 33 -3.41 2.66 3.70
N PRO A 34 -3.37 2.41 2.38
CA PRO A 34 -3.01 3.42 1.40
C PRO A 34 -3.96 4.62 1.47
N ASP A 35 -3.45 5.82 1.21
CA ASP A 35 -4.23 7.06 1.30
C ASP A 35 -5.49 7.03 0.43
N ASP A 36 -5.39 6.48 -0.79
CA ASP A 36 -6.51 6.28 -1.73
C ASP A 36 -7.65 5.40 -1.18
N LEU A 37 -7.38 4.60 -0.14
CA LEU A 37 -8.34 3.73 0.52
C LEU A 37 -8.81 4.28 1.88
N ASN A 38 -8.22 5.39 2.35
CA ASN A 38 -8.55 6.00 3.63
C ASN A 38 -9.75 6.97 3.56
N GLU A 39 -10.26 7.28 2.36
CA GLU A 39 -11.42 8.17 2.14
C GLU A 39 -12.80 7.48 2.24
N ALA A 40 -12.87 6.23 2.69
CA ALA A 40 -14.12 5.46 2.76
C ALA A 40 -14.83 5.47 4.13
N ALA A 41 -14.53 6.43 5.02
CA ALA A 41 -15.16 6.54 6.35
C ALA A 41 -15.57 7.97 6.68
#